data_AF-A0A3M1QLM2-F1
#
_entry.id   AF-A0A3M1QLM2-F1
#
_cell.length_a   1.000
_cell.length_b   1.000
_cell.length_c   1.000
_cell.angle_alpha   90.00
_cell.angle_beta   90.00
_cell.angle_gamma   90.00
#
_symmetry.space_group_name_H-M   'P 1'
#
loop_
_entity.id
_entity.type
_entity.pdbx_description
1 polymer ?
#
loop_
_entity_poly.entity_id
_entity_poly.type
_entity_poly.pdbx_seq_one_letter_code
_entity_poly.pdbx_strand_id
1 'polypeptide(L)'
;MARLTLYYATNRRHRGRDRWHPTGYGTDFSRDGLENLRFGVVHLEADRGRIRRELERPAAGGRGDGEGLAAYLSRRAASRRHTRIHAFEERLDPAASDVNQPPEARWGSQALFAELRRQMLRQTDVVVYIHGFNVAWNEAVGSALALQEMLNLPAPGAEPQGVLVVLFTWPSDGRALPFVSYKSDRSEAAASGKAVGRGFLKLRDYLARLRAEARRGGAGPCDRSLHLLCHSMGN
;
A
#
# COMPACT_ATOMS: atom_id res chain seq x y z
N MET A 1 1.60 19.78 12.90
CA MET A 1 1.83 18.45 12.31
C MET A 1 0.52 17.83 11.81
N ALA A 2 0.58 17.04 10.74
CA ALA A 2 -0.46 16.12 10.27
C ALA A 2 0.05 14.69 10.39
N ARG A 3 -0.87 13.76 10.66
CA ARG A 3 -0.61 12.32 10.67
C ARG A 3 -1.27 11.71 9.43
N LEU A 4 -0.46 11.34 8.45
CA LEU A 4 -0.89 10.64 7.26
C LEU A 4 -0.94 9.13 7.53
N THR A 5 -1.87 8.44 6.87
CA THR A 5 -2.05 6.99 6.98
C THR A 5 -1.96 6.39 5.59
N LEU A 6 -1.12 5.36 5.44
CA LEU A 6 -0.97 4.59 4.21
C LEU A 6 -1.11 3.12 4.54
N TYR A 7 -2.07 2.45 3.93
CA TYR A 7 -2.15 1.00 3.98
C TYR A 7 -1.21 0.39 2.95
N TYR A 8 -0.65 -0.78 3.25
CA TYR A 8 0.26 -1.45 2.31
C TYR A 8 0.07 -2.96 2.29
N ALA A 9 0.51 -3.54 1.17
CA ALA A 9 0.83 -4.95 1.00
C ALA A 9 2.26 -5.04 0.44
N THR A 10 3.08 -5.94 0.98
CA THR A 10 4.46 -6.11 0.50
C THR A 10 4.94 -7.54 0.63
N ASN A 11 5.74 -7.98 -0.35
CA ASN A 11 6.56 -9.18 -0.28
C ASN A 11 8.04 -8.86 -0.04
N ARG A 12 8.38 -7.61 0.32
CA ARG A 12 9.72 -7.23 0.76
C ARG A 12 10.05 -7.83 2.12
N ARG A 13 11.35 -8.01 2.35
CA ARG A 13 11.91 -8.39 3.64
C ARG A 13 11.80 -7.25 4.65
N HIS A 14 11.22 -7.50 5.81
CA HIS A 14 11.19 -6.53 6.90
C HIS A 14 12.59 -6.29 7.48
N ARG A 15 12.82 -5.08 8.03
CA ARG A 15 14.03 -4.70 8.78
C ARG A 15 13.70 -4.46 10.24
N GLY A 16 14.61 -4.83 11.13
CA GLY A 16 14.43 -4.74 12.58
C GLY A 16 14.21 -6.11 13.21
N ARG A 17 14.09 -6.15 14.54
CA ARG A 17 13.91 -7.40 15.31
C ARG A 17 12.45 -7.86 15.39
N ASP A 18 11.53 -6.91 15.38
CA ASP A 18 10.10 -7.17 15.40
C ASP A 18 9.53 -7.04 13.99
N ARG A 19 8.95 -8.13 13.49
CA ARG A 19 8.36 -8.19 12.15
C ARG A 19 6.98 -7.52 12.08
N TRP A 20 6.31 -7.35 13.21
CA TRP A 20 5.01 -6.70 13.35
C TRP A 20 5.16 -5.19 13.56
N HIS A 21 6.31 -4.77 14.09
CA HIS A 21 6.71 -3.37 14.20
C HIS A 21 8.06 -3.12 13.50
N PRO A 22 8.13 -3.34 12.17
CA PRO A 22 9.39 -3.23 11.47
C PRO A 22 9.85 -1.78 11.40
N THR A 23 11.17 -1.61 11.30
CA THR A 23 11.79 -0.30 11.11
C THR A 23 11.78 0.18 9.66
N GLY A 24 11.30 -0.67 8.74
CA GLY A 24 11.26 -0.45 7.30
C GLY A 24 11.30 -1.79 6.56
N TYR A 25 11.35 -1.74 5.25
CA TYR A 25 11.53 -2.91 4.38
C TYR A 25 12.77 -2.76 3.51
N GLY A 26 13.41 -3.88 3.22
CA GLY A 26 14.63 -3.96 2.42
C GLY A 26 14.39 -4.08 0.92
N THR A 27 15.46 -4.45 0.24
CA THR A 27 15.53 -4.69 -1.20
C THR A 27 15.41 -6.17 -1.55
N ASP A 28 15.33 -7.07 -0.57
CA ASP A 28 15.18 -8.51 -0.80
C ASP A 28 13.71 -8.94 -0.62
N PHE A 29 13.35 -10.10 -1.16
CA PHE A 29 12.12 -10.81 -0.81
C PHE A 29 12.05 -11.21 0.67
N SER A 30 10.82 -11.37 1.17
CA SER A 30 10.57 -11.95 2.49
C SER A 30 11.28 -13.30 2.65
N ARG A 31 11.79 -13.54 3.85
CA ARG A 31 12.33 -14.85 4.25
C ARG A 31 11.25 -15.94 4.31
N ASP A 32 9.98 -15.54 4.37
CA ASP A 32 8.84 -16.47 4.33
C ASP A 32 8.49 -16.91 2.89
N GLY A 33 9.28 -16.49 1.89
CA GLY A 33 9.09 -16.81 0.47
C GLY A 33 8.67 -15.62 -0.39
N LEU A 34 8.92 -15.73 -1.70
CA LEU A 34 8.64 -14.67 -2.68
C LEU A 34 7.15 -14.34 -2.86
N GLU A 35 6.28 -15.33 -2.59
CA GLU A 35 4.81 -15.23 -2.68
C GLU A 35 4.18 -14.74 -1.35
N ASN A 36 4.99 -14.62 -0.30
CA ASN A 36 4.51 -14.16 0.99
C ASN A 36 4.05 -12.69 0.91
N LEU A 37 2.86 -12.42 1.41
CA LEU A 37 2.32 -11.06 1.52
C LEU A 37 2.24 -10.66 2.98
N ARG A 38 2.81 -9.51 3.30
CA ARG A 38 2.61 -8.84 4.57
C ARG A 38 1.75 -7.62 4.35
N PHE A 39 0.68 -7.52 5.11
CA PHE A 39 -0.24 -6.39 5.09
C PHE A 39 -0.02 -5.51 6.32
N GLY A 40 -0.28 -4.22 6.18
CA GLY A 40 -0.13 -3.33 7.32
C GLY A 40 -0.51 -1.89 7.03
N VAL A 41 -0.09 -1.03 7.95
CA VAL A 41 -0.29 0.41 7.90
C VAL A 41 1.00 1.15 8.27
N VAL A 42 1.25 2.24 7.56
CA VAL A 42 2.26 3.24 7.89
C VAL A 42 1.55 4.48 8.40
N HIS A 43 1.99 4.98 9.55
CA HIS A 43 1.62 6.30 10.05
C HIS A 43 2.82 7.23 9.90
N LEU A 44 2.63 8.33 9.16
CA LEU A 44 3.67 9.30 8.86
C LEU A 44 3.31 10.67 9.41
N GLU A 45 4.20 11.25 10.22
CA GLU A 45 4.08 12.62 10.70
C GLU A 45 4.76 13.59 9.73
N ALA A 46 3.99 14.56 9.25
CA ALA A 46 4.43 15.56 8.29
C ALA A 46 3.93 16.96 8.66
N ASP A 47 4.60 17.98 8.16
CA ASP A 47 4.20 19.37 8.37
C ASP A 47 3.03 19.75 7.44
N ARG A 48 1.94 20.27 8.02
CA ARG A 48 0.74 20.65 7.26
C ARG A 48 1.01 21.81 6.32
N GLY A 49 1.84 22.77 6.74
CA GLY A 49 2.21 23.93 5.92
C GLY A 49 3.04 23.52 4.71
N ARG A 50 3.96 22.56 4.88
CA ARG A 50 4.75 22.00 3.78
C ARG A 50 3.85 21.24 2.80
N ILE A 51 2.97 20.35 3.28
CA ILE A 51 2.03 19.62 2.41
C ILE A 51 1.19 20.61 1.60
N ARG A 52 0.54 21.56 2.28
CA ARG A 52 -0.30 22.57 1.62
C ARG A 52 0.46 23.34 0.55
N ARG A 53 1.70 23.77 0.84
CA ARG A 53 2.52 24.49 -0.13
C ARG A 53 2.79 23.69 -1.39
N GLU A 54 3.13 22.39 -1.27
CA GLU A 54 3.32 21.56 -2.47
C GLU A 54 1.99 21.36 -3.22
N LEU A 55 0.90 21.13 -2.49
CA LEU A 55 -0.44 20.97 -3.06
C LEU A 55 -0.96 22.23 -3.77
N GLU A 56 -0.53 23.43 -3.36
CA GLU A 56 -0.92 24.70 -3.98
C GLU A 56 0.04 25.14 -5.10
N ARG A 57 1.21 24.50 -5.21
CA ARG A 57 2.23 24.87 -6.19
C ARG A 57 1.76 24.56 -7.62
N PRO A 58 1.82 25.52 -8.57
CA PRO A 58 1.51 25.24 -9.96
C PRO A 58 2.51 24.24 -10.59
N ALA A 59 1.99 23.29 -11.38
CA ALA A 59 2.76 22.30 -12.11
C ALA A 59 2.14 22.04 -13.50
N ALA A 60 2.83 21.26 -14.35
CA ALA A 60 2.47 21.05 -15.76
C ALA A 60 1.08 20.41 -16.01
N GLY A 61 0.39 19.93 -14.96
CA GLY A 61 -0.97 19.38 -15.03
C GLY A 61 -2.02 20.16 -14.22
N GLY A 62 -1.71 21.38 -13.79
CA GLY A 62 -2.60 22.21 -12.97
C GLY A 62 -2.02 22.50 -11.59
N ARG A 63 -2.86 22.42 -10.56
CA ARG A 63 -2.48 22.72 -9.17
C ARG A 63 -1.94 21.47 -8.48
N GLY A 64 -0.75 21.60 -7.90
CA GLY A 64 -0.09 20.63 -7.02
C GLY A 64 1.18 20.02 -7.62
N ASP A 65 2.28 20.12 -6.88
CA ASP A 65 3.59 19.53 -7.17
C ASP A 65 3.71 18.15 -6.51
N GLY A 66 3.22 17.13 -7.20
CA GLY A 66 3.25 15.75 -6.73
C GLY A 66 4.66 15.20 -6.53
N GLU A 67 5.63 15.62 -7.35
CA GLU A 67 7.03 15.19 -7.25
C GLU A 67 7.71 15.82 -6.03
N GLY A 68 7.54 17.13 -5.82
CA GLY A 68 8.02 17.85 -4.66
C GLY A 68 7.43 17.30 -3.36
N LEU A 69 6.13 17.00 -3.36
CA LEU A 69 5.45 16.37 -2.23
C LEU A 69 5.98 14.96 -1.96
N ALA A 70 6.12 14.13 -3.00
CA ALA A 70 6.70 12.78 -2.88
C ALA A 70 8.11 12.85 -2.30
N ALA A 71 8.98 13.71 -2.82
CA ALA A 71 10.35 13.87 -2.31
C ALA A 71 10.39 14.28 -0.83
N TYR A 72 9.50 15.19 -0.41
CA TYR A 72 9.36 15.58 0.99
C TYR A 72 8.92 14.40 1.86
N LEU A 73 7.86 13.70 1.48
CA LEU A 73 7.30 12.60 2.25
C LEU A 73 8.25 11.40 2.30
N SER A 74 9.02 11.13 1.24
CA SER A 74 10.06 10.10 1.20
C SER A 74 11.16 10.33 2.24
N ARG A 75 11.58 11.59 2.44
CA ARG A 75 12.55 11.94 3.49
C ARG A 75 11.96 11.75 4.89
N ARG A 76 10.66 12.05 5.07
CA ARG A 76 9.96 11.81 6.34
C ARG A 76 9.83 10.30 6.61
N ALA A 77 9.48 9.53 5.59
CA ALA A 77 9.33 8.07 5.64
C ALA A 77 10.63 7.34 6.00
N ALA A 78 11.79 7.91 5.62
CA ALA A 78 13.10 7.41 6.00
C ALA A 78 13.45 7.62 7.48
N SER A 79 12.77 8.53 8.18
CA SER A 79 13.03 8.87 9.58
C SER A 79 12.11 8.11 10.54
N ARG A 80 12.71 7.32 11.44
CA ARG A 80 11.98 6.63 12.52
C ARG A 80 11.35 7.58 13.54
N ARG A 81 11.78 8.84 13.58
CA ARG A 81 11.15 9.85 14.44
C ARG A 81 9.76 10.24 13.95
N HIS A 82 9.49 10.04 12.67
CA HIS A 82 8.27 10.51 12.01
C HIS A 82 7.43 9.39 11.44
N THR A 83 7.95 8.16 11.41
CA THR A 83 7.32 7.03 10.75
C THR A 83 7.14 5.90 11.74
N ARG A 84 5.91 5.39 11.86
CA ARG A 84 5.60 4.13 12.53
C ARG A 84 5.00 3.17 11.51
N ILE A 85 5.50 1.94 11.52
CA ILE A 85 5.03 0.88 10.63
C ILE A 85 4.47 -0.23 11.51
N HIS A 86 3.24 -0.62 11.23
CA HIS A 86 2.56 -1.72 11.90
C HIS A 86 2.15 -2.72 10.82
N ALA A 87 2.73 -3.92 10.85
CA ALA A 87 2.22 -5.04 10.06
C ALA A 87 1.11 -5.74 10.84
N PHE A 88 0.00 -6.03 10.18
CA PHE A 88 -1.09 -6.77 10.80
C PHE A 88 -0.58 -8.16 11.16
N GLU A 89 -0.69 -8.51 12.44
CA GLU A 89 -0.18 -9.76 12.97
C GLU A 89 -0.91 -10.94 12.35
N GLU A 90 -0.12 -11.93 11.92
CA GLU A 90 -0.62 -13.18 11.39
C GLU A 90 -0.26 -14.33 12.32
N ARG A 91 -1.22 -15.23 12.51
CA ARG A 91 -1.02 -16.51 13.19
C ARG A 91 -1.53 -17.56 12.23
N LEU A 92 -0.62 -18.10 11.43
CA LEU A 92 -0.90 -19.11 10.40
C LEU A 92 0.02 -20.31 10.64
N ASP A 93 -0.47 -21.50 10.35
CA ASP A 93 0.34 -22.69 10.25
C ASP A 93 1.07 -22.69 8.89
N PRO A 94 2.41 -22.58 8.86
CA PRO A 94 3.17 -22.56 7.61
C PRO A 94 3.10 -23.88 6.84
N ALA A 95 2.71 -24.99 7.48
CA ALA A 95 2.55 -26.29 6.83
C ALA A 95 1.15 -26.49 6.22
N ALA A 96 0.17 -25.66 6.59
CA ALA A 96 -1.20 -25.76 6.09
C ALA A 96 -1.44 -24.85 4.87
N SER A 97 -2.22 -25.34 3.90
CA SER A 97 -2.74 -24.50 2.83
C SER A 97 -3.73 -23.47 3.36
N ASP A 98 -4.00 -22.40 2.60
CA ASP A 98 -4.89 -21.33 3.07
C ASP A 98 -6.30 -21.82 3.48
N VAL A 99 -6.81 -22.87 2.81
CA VAL A 99 -8.13 -23.47 3.09
C VAL A 99 -8.14 -24.42 4.29
N ASN A 100 -6.97 -24.91 4.69
CA ASN A 100 -6.80 -25.87 5.78
C ASN A 100 -6.17 -25.24 7.03
N GLN A 101 -6.08 -23.92 7.07
CA GLN A 101 -5.62 -23.19 8.25
C GLN A 101 -6.54 -23.47 9.44
N PRO A 102 -6.01 -23.50 10.68
CA PRO A 102 -6.81 -23.80 11.86
C PRO A 102 -7.84 -22.69 12.12
N PRO A 103 -8.95 -22.97 12.84
CA PRO A 103 -10.01 -21.99 13.09
C PRO A 103 -9.55 -20.70 13.78
N GLU A 104 -8.51 -20.77 14.61
CA GLU A 104 -7.89 -19.64 15.31
C GLU A 104 -6.90 -18.84 14.45
N ALA A 105 -6.75 -19.18 13.17
CA ALA A 105 -5.86 -18.51 12.26
C ALA A 105 -6.19 -17.01 12.15
N ARG A 106 -5.14 -16.18 12.27
CA ARG A 106 -5.25 -14.72 12.12
C ARG A 106 -4.60 -14.30 10.82
N TRP A 107 -5.34 -13.54 10.03
CA TRP A 107 -4.95 -13.13 8.69
C TRP A 107 -4.75 -11.62 8.62
N GLY A 108 -3.57 -11.19 8.18
CA GLY A 108 -3.27 -9.77 7.99
C GLY A 108 -4.12 -9.18 6.86
N SER A 109 -4.43 -9.98 5.84
CA SER A 109 -5.36 -9.62 4.77
C SER A 109 -6.76 -9.31 5.28
N GLN A 110 -7.32 -10.11 6.20
CA GLN A 110 -8.64 -9.85 6.77
C GLN A 110 -8.65 -8.57 7.59
N ALA A 111 -7.59 -8.30 8.36
CA ALA A 111 -7.43 -7.05 9.09
C ALA A 111 -7.40 -5.86 8.13
N LEU A 112 -6.58 -5.90 7.07
CA LEU A 112 -6.54 -4.85 6.06
C LEU A 112 -7.90 -4.63 5.40
N PHE A 113 -8.55 -5.69 4.93
CA PHE A 113 -9.84 -5.56 4.23
C PHE A 113 -10.94 -5.01 5.15
N ALA A 114 -10.92 -5.37 6.44
CA ALA A 114 -11.84 -4.80 7.43
C ALA A 114 -11.59 -3.29 7.65
N GLU A 115 -10.33 -2.85 7.70
CA GLU A 115 -9.97 -1.43 7.73
C GLU A 115 -10.48 -0.69 6.49
N LEU A 116 -10.15 -1.20 5.30
CA LEU A 116 -10.53 -0.58 4.04
C LEU A 116 -12.04 -0.51 3.87
N ARG A 117 -12.77 -1.58 4.21
CA ARG A 117 -14.24 -1.59 4.19
C ARG A 117 -14.83 -0.48 5.05
N ARG A 118 -14.29 -0.25 6.26
CA ARG A 118 -14.77 0.84 7.14
C ARG A 118 -14.56 2.22 6.52
N GLN A 119 -13.47 2.40 5.78
CA GLN A 119 -13.19 3.64 5.06
C GLN A 119 -14.14 3.79 3.87
N MET A 120 -14.31 2.75 3.07
CA MET A 120 -15.18 2.78 1.89
C MET A 120 -16.63 3.07 2.24
N LEU A 121 -17.13 2.55 3.36
CA LEU A 121 -18.46 2.88 3.88
C LEU A 121 -18.66 4.38 4.22
N ARG A 122 -17.58 5.17 4.27
CA ARG A 122 -17.59 6.63 4.45
C ARG A 122 -17.25 7.38 3.17
N GLN A 123 -17.85 6.98 2.04
CA GLN A 123 -17.69 7.65 0.75
C GLN A 123 -16.21 7.77 0.31
N THR A 124 -15.47 6.67 0.40
CA THR A 124 -14.05 6.63 0.04
C THR A 124 -13.77 5.55 -1.00
N ASP A 125 -13.20 5.92 -2.12
CA ASP A 125 -12.68 4.96 -3.10
C ASP A 125 -11.27 4.50 -2.71
N VAL A 126 -10.86 3.34 -3.21
CA VAL A 126 -9.53 2.80 -2.95
C VAL A 126 -8.75 2.66 -4.26
N VAL A 127 -7.53 3.15 -4.27
CA VAL A 127 -6.55 2.97 -5.35
C VAL A 127 -5.45 2.04 -4.85
N VAL A 128 -5.32 0.86 -5.45
CA VAL A 128 -4.13 0.03 -5.29
C VAL A 128 -3.04 0.60 -6.18
N TYR A 129 -1.97 1.10 -5.57
CA TYR A 129 -0.82 1.66 -6.29
C TYR A 129 0.36 0.69 -6.27
N ILE A 130 0.87 0.35 -7.45
CA ILE A 130 2.07 -0.48 -7.63
C ILE A 130 3.18 0.40 -8.21
N HIS A 131 4.28 0.56 -7.45
CA HIS A 131 5.43 1.33 -7.91
C HIS A 131 6.21 0.63 -9.03
N GLY A 132 7.03 1.41 -9.73
CA GLY A 132 7.86 0.94 -10.83
C GLY A 132 9.28 0.54 -10.43
N PHE A 133 10.18 0.57 -11.42
CA PHE A 133 11.60 0.25 -11.30
C PHE A 133 12.35 1.20 -10.37
N ASN A 134 13.36 0.68 -9.66
CA ASN A 134 14.32 1.44 -8.86
C ASN A 134 13.69 2.32 -7.75
N VAL A 135 12.83 1.72 -6.92
CA VAL A 135 12.13 2.43 -5.84
C VAL A 135 12.43 1.79 -4.50
N ALA A 136 13.05 2.52 -3.57
CA ALA A 136 13.23 2.08 -2.20
C ALA A 136 11.91 2.14 -1.41
N TRP A 137 11.84 1.42 -0.27
CA TRP A 137 10.64 1.40 0.58
C TRP A 137 10.12 2.80 0.96
N ASN A 138 11.00 3.70 1.42
CA ASN A 138 10.61 5.04 1.84
C ASN A 138 10.16 5.90 0.64
N GLU A 139 10.72 5.66 -0.54
CA GLU A 139 10.30 6.34 -1.78
C GLU A 139 8.91 5.87 -2.21
N ALA A 140 8.66 4.56 -2.19
CA ALA A 140 7.34 4.00 -2.47
C ALA A 140 6.27 4.55 -1.50
N VAL A 141 6.58 4.64 -0.20
CA VAL A 141 5.71 5.24 0.80
C VAL A 141 5.45 6.72 0.52
N GLY A 142 6.50 7.48 0.23
CA GLY A 142 6.39 8.92 -0.07
C GLY A 142 5.56 9.20 -1.31
N SER A 143 5.79 8.47 -2.39
CA SER A 143 5.01 8.58 -3.63
C SER A 143 3.56 8.17 -3.46
N ALA A 144 3.27 7.09 -2.72
CA ALA A 144 1.90 6.64 -2.47
C ALA A 144 1.10 7.65 -1.63
N LEU A 145 1.72 8.23 -0.60
CA LEU A 145 1.10 9.28 0.20
C LEU A 145 0.92 10.57 -0.60
N ALA A 146 1.91 10.97 -1.40
CA ALA A 146 1.78 12.13 -2.27
C ALA A 146 0.63 11.95 -3.27
N LEU A 147 0.53 10.77 -3.88
CA LEU A 147 -0.60 10.42 -4.76
C LEU A 147 -1.93 10.53 -4.02
N GLN A 148 -2.03 10.01 -2.80
CA GLN A 148 -3.25 10.12 -1.99
C GLN A 148 -3.63 11.57 -1.73
N GLU A 149 -2.69 12.42 -1.29
CA GLU A 149 -2.96 13.83 -1.03
C GLU A 149 -3.35 14.59 -2.30
N MET A 150 -2.71 14.28 -3.44
CA MET A 150 -3.01 14.87 -4.74
C MET A 150 -4.42 14.47 -5.24
N LEU A 151 -4.82 13.21 -5.07
CA LEU A 151 -6.16 12.74 -5.45
C LEU A 151 -7.26 13.30 -4.55
N ASN A 152 -6.93 13.65 -3.32
CA ASN A 152 -7.86 14.30 -2.38
C ASN A 152 -7.85 15.83 -2.47
N LEU A 153 -7.17 16.42 -3.46
CA LEU A 153 -7.30 17.84 -3.73
C LEU A 153 -8.73 18.15 -4.14
N PRO A 154 -9.43 19.08 -3.47
CA PRO A 154 -10.78 19.46 -3.86
C PRO A 154 -10.78 20.03 -5.28
N ALA A 155 -11.54 19.39 -6.16
CA ALA A 155 -11.83 19.91 -7.49
C ALA A 155 -12.98 20.94 -7.38
N PRO A 156 -12.88 22.12 -8.03
CA PRO A 156 -13.96 23.11 -8.02
C PRO A 156 -15.27 22.50 -8.52
N GLY A 157 -16.34 22.61 -7.72
CA GLY A 157 -17.67 22.11 -8.07
C GLY A 157 -17.86 20.60 -7.98
N ALA A 158 -16.87 19.85 -7.50
CA ALA A 158 -17.02 18.42 -7.23
C ALA A 158 -17.45 18.16 -5.78
N GLU A 159 -18.32 17.18 -5.59
CA GLU A 159 -18.64 16.68 -4.26
C GLU A 159 -17.39 16.08 -3.58
N PRO A 160 -17.21 16.28 -2.26
CA PRO A 160 -16.10 15.68 -1.55
C PRO A 160 -16.16 14.14 -1.62
N GLN A 161 -15.24 13.55 -2.37
CA GLN A 161 -15.04 12.11 -2.44
C GLN A 161 -13.65 11.78 -1.92
N GLY A 162 -13.57 10.91 -0.91
CA GLY A 162 -12.29 10.48 -0.37
C GLY A 162 -11.62 9.46 -1.29
N VAL A 163 -10.30 9.52 -1.38
CA VAL A 163 -9.49 8.46 -1.99
C VAL A 163 -8.46 7.97 -0.99
N LEU A 164 -8.38 6.66 -0.82
CA LEU A 164 -7.29 6.01 -0.08
C LEU A 164 -6.39 5.25 -1.04
N VAL A 165 -5.09 5.46 -0.89
CA VAL A 165 -4.08 4.68 -1.61
C VAL A 165 -3.66 3.50 -0.75
N VAL A 166 -3.69 2.31 -1.34
CA VAL A 166 -3.07 1.09 -0.81
C VAL A 166 -1.80 0.84 -1.61
N LEU A 167 -0.65 0.95 -0.97
CA LEU A 167 0.64 0.68 -1.62
C LEU A 167 0.87 -0.83 -1.72
N PHE A 168 0.98 -1.37 -2.93
CA PHE A 168 1.70 -2.61 -3.14
C PHE A 168 3.17 -2.31 -3.44
N THR A 169 4.08 -2.92 -2.69
CA THR A 169 5.52 -2.71 -2.89
C THR A 169 6.30 -4.01 -2.93
N TRP A 170 7.08 -4.15 -4.00
CA TRP A 170 7.91 -5.30 -4.32
C TRP A 170 9.40 -4.95 -4.20
N PRO A 171 10.29 -5.93 -3.92
CA PRO A 171 11.75 -5.73 -3.87
C PRO A 171 12.27 -4.98 -5.10
N SER A 172 12.94 -3.86 -4.90
CA SER A 172 13.56 -3.08 -5.97
C SER A 172 14.77 -2.37 -5.38
N ASP A 173 15.88 -2.41 -6.10
CA ASP A 173 17.22 -2.16 -5.55
C ASP A 173 17.49 -0.70 -5.16
N GLY A 174 16.67 0.26 -5.63
CA GLY A 174 16.88 1.70 -5.37
C GLY A 174 18.29 2.20 -5.77
N ARG A 175 19.03 1.41 -6.57
CA ARG A 175 20.36 1.68 -7.09
C ARG A 175 20.33 1.57 -8.60
N ALA A 176 20.80 2.62 -9.27
CA ALA A 176 21.01 2.64 -10.70
C ALA A 176 22.45 2.18 -11.04
N LEU A 177 22.71 0.86 -11.03
CA LEU A 177 23.84 0.32 -11.78
C LEU A 177 23.33 -0.06 -13.18
N PRO A 178 23.84 0.56 -14.26
CA PRO A 178 23.34 0.31 -15.62
C PRO A 178 23.36 -1.18 -15.98
N PHE A 179 22.29 -1.66 -16.62
CA PHE A 179 22.05 -3.03 -17.12
C PHE A 179 21.89 -4.15 -16.08
N VAL A 180 22.60 -4.13 -14.95
CA VAL A 180 22.50 -5.20 -13.92
C VAL A 180 21.26 -5.00 -13.05
N SER A 181 21.05 -3.79 -12.51
CA SER A 181 19.88 -3.48 -11.67
C SER A 181 18.57 -3.63 -12.43
N TYR A 182 18.55 -3.30 -13.73
CA TYR A 182 17.36 -3.46 -14.58
C TYR A 182 16.94 -4.93 -14.77
N LYS A 183 17.89 -5.85 -14.98
CA LYS A 183 17.59 -7.29 -15.12
C LYS A 183 17.19 -7.92 -13.78
N SER A 184 17.82 -7.46 -12.68
CA SER A 184 17.46 -7.88 -11.32
C SER A 184 16.02 -7.48 -11.00
N ASP A 185 15.69 -6.19 -11.02
CA ASP A 185 14.35 -5.68 -10.73
C ASP A 185 13.29 -6.28 -11.66
N ARG A 186 13.57 -6.51 -12.95
CA ARG A 186 12.59 -7.17 -13.85
C ARG A 186 12.26 -8.58 -13.38
N SER A 187 13.26 -9.32 -12.90
CA SER A 187 13.06 -10.68 -12.39
C SER A 187 12.30 -10.65 -11.06
N GLU A 188 12.60 -9.67 -10.21
CA GLU A 188 11.91 -9.47 -8.93
C GLU A 188 10.46 -9.01 -9.10
N ALA A 189 10.18 -8.12 -10.05
CA ALA A 189 8.84 -7.70 -10.45
C ALA A 189 8.03 -8.90 -10.96
N ALA A 190 8.61 -9.68 -11.89
CA ALA A 190 7.96 -10.88 -12.42
C ALA A 190 7.66 -11.91 -11.32
N ALA A 191 8.61 -12.16 -10.42
CA ALA A 191 8.41 -13.05 -9.27
C ALA A 191 7.35 -12.53 -8.30
N SER A 192 7.26 -11.20 -8.13
CA SER A 192 6.25 -10.55 -7.29
C SER A 192 4.83 -10.61 -7.87
N GLY A 193 4.68 -10.88 -9.18
CA GLY A 193 3.38 -11.08 -9.82
C GLY A 193 2.54 -12.17 -9.14
N LYS A 194 3.18 -13.22 -8.63
CA LYS A 194 2.50 -14.26 -7.85
C LYS A 194 1.96 -13.74 -6.52
N ALA A 195 2.75 -12.91 -5.83
CA ALA A 195 2.32 -12.27 -4.59
C ALA A 195 1.12 -11.34 -4.86
N VAL A 196 1.18 -10.49 -5.90
CA VAL A 196 0.06 -9.65 -6.32
C VAL A 196 -1.18 -10.50 -6.63
N GLY A 197 -1.03 -11.57 -7.41
CA GLY A 197 -2.10 -12.52 -7.73
C GLY A 197 -2.75 -13.12 -6.49
N ARG A 198 -1.94 -13.57 -5.51
CA ARG A 198 -2.44 -14.06 -4.22
C ARG A 198 -3.23 -12.98 -3.46
N GLY A 199 -2.78 -11.72 -3.53
CA GLY A 199 -3.50 -10.58 -2.96
C GLY A 199 -4.90 -10.40 -3.57
N PHE A 200 -5.00 -10.48 -4.90
CA PHE A 200 -6.28 -10.40 -5.60
C PHE A 200 -7.19 -11.59 -5.34
N LEU A 201 -6.65 -12.80 -5.21
CA LEU A 201 -7.43 -13.97 -4.80
C LEU A 201 -8.03 -13.80 -3.39
N LYS A 202 -7.24 -13.29 -2.44
CA LYS A 202 -7.74 -12.96 -1.10
C LYS A 202 -8.83 -11.89 -1.13
N LEU A 203 -8.67 -10.86 -1.96
CA LEU A 203 -9.69 -9.82 -2.16
C LEU A 203 -10.98 -10.40 -2.76
N ARG A 204 -10.86 -11.24 -3.81
CA ARG A 204 -11.99 -11.95 -4.44
C ARG A 204 -12.78 -12.73 -3.39
N ASP A 205 -12.09 -13.51 -2.56
CA ASP A 205 -12.74 -14.35 -1.54
C ASP A 205 -13.43 -13.49 -0.47
N TYR A 206 -12.80 -12.38 -0.07
CA TYR A 206 -13.41 -11.41 0.85
C TYR A 206 -14.69 -10.79 0.27
N LEU A 207 -14.67 -10.36 -0.99
CA LEU A 207 -15.84 -9.79 -1.68
C LEU A 207 -16.96 -10.84 -1.87
N ALA A 208 -16.60 -12.09 -2.19
CA ALA A 208 -17.56 -13.19 -2.29
C ALA A 208 -18.25 -13.46 -0.95
N ARG A 209 -17.51 -13.42 0.16
CA ARG A 209 -18.06 -13.53 1.52
C ARG A 209 -19.04 -12.40 1.83
N LEU A 210 -18.68 -11.15 1.54
CA LEU A 210 -19.58 -10.00 1.75
C LEU A 210 -20.87 -10.12 0.92
N ARG A 211 -20.78 -10.57 -0.34
CA ARG A 211 -21.96 -10.82 -1.18
C ARG A 211 -22.85 -11.91 -0.61
N ALA A 212 -22.27 -12.98 -0.06
CA ALA A 212 -23.03 -14.05 0.59
C ALA A 212 -23.72 -13.55 1.87
N GLU A 213 -23.05 -12.72 2.68
CA GLU A 213 -23.64 -12.07 3.87
C GLU A 213 -24.82 -11.16 3.49
N ALA A 214 -24.68 -10.34 2.45
CA ALA A 214 -25.74 -9.47 1.96
C ALA A 214 -26.98 -10.27 1.51
N ARG A 215 -26.78 -11.39 0.80
CA ARG A 215 -27.88 -12.29 0.39
C ARG A 215 -28.64 -12.92 1.56
N ARG A 216 -28.03 -13.00 2.74
CA ARG A 216 -28.64 -13.51 3.98
C ARG A 216 -29.28 -12.41 4.83
N GLY A 217 -29.49 -11.21 4.28
CA GLY A 217 -30.09 -10.09 5.00
C GLY A 217 -29.08 -9.15 5.67
N GLY A 218 -27.78 -9.31 5.41
CA GLY A 218 -26.76 -8.35 5.82
C GLY A 218 -26.78 -7.07 4.97
N ALA A 219 -25.98 -6.07 5.38
CA ALA A 219 -25.82 -4.83 4.62
C ALA A 219 -25.25 -5.10 3.22
N GLY A 220 -25.82 -4.45 2.20
CA GLY A 220 -25.40 -4.54 0.81
C GLY A 220 -24.01 -3.93 0.54
N PRO A 221 -23.53 -3.98 -0.73
CA PRO A 221 -22.30 -3.32 -1.14
C PRO A 221 -22.39 -1.79 -0.90
N CYS A 222 -21.23 -1.16 -0.68
CA CYS A 222 -21.13 0.28 -0.38
C CYS A 222 -21.05 1.19 -1.60
N ASP A 223 -21.25 0.65 -2.81
CA ASP A 223 -21.17 1.35 -4.11
C ASP A 223 -19.94 2.25 -4.28
N ARG A 224 -18.80 1.82 -3.70
CA ARG A 224 -17.48 2.45 -3.86
C ARG A 224 -16.58 1.63 -4.77
N SER A 225 -15.64 2.32 -5.40
CA SER A 225 -14.77 1.75 -6.43
C SER A 225 -13.42 1.31 -5.89
N LEU A 226 -12.90 0.25 -6.50
CA LEU A 226 -11.53 -0.22 -6.35
C LEU A 226 -10.81 0.02 -7.68
N HIS A 227 -9.73 0.78 -7.66
CA HIS A 227 -8.91 1.10 -8.82
C HIS A 227 -7.54 0.44 -8.70
N LEU A 228 -6.92 0.13 -9.84
CA LEU A 228 -5.55 -0.36 -9.93
C LEU A 228 -4.73 0.64 -10.73
N LEU A 229 -3.64 1.14 -10.14
CA LEU A 229 -2.70 2.03 -10.78
C LEU A 229 -1.30 1.40 -10.72
N CYS A 230 -0.77 1.06 -11.89
CA CYS A 230 0.56 0.46 -12.02
C CYS A 230 1.51 1.44 -12.72
N HIS A 231 2.70 1.64 -12.17
CA HIS A 231 3.73 2.48 -12.77
C HIS A 231 4.88 1.63 -13.34
N SER A 232 5.24 1.85 -14.61
CA SER A 232 6.39 1.20 -15.26
C SER A 232 6.38 -0.33 -15.09
N MET A 233 7.44 -0.94 -14.53
CA MET A 233 7.53 -2.39 -14.26
C MET A 233 6.47 -2.94 -13.28
N GLY A 234 5.69 -2.08 -12.64
CA GLY A 234 4.56 -2.51 -11.82
C GLY A 234 3.35 -3.01 -12.61
N ASN A 235 3.31 -2.81 -13.94
CA ASN A 235 2.21 -3.24 -14.82
C ASN A 235 2.45 -4.64 -15.37
#